data_AF-A0A094JA37-F1
#
_entry.id   AF-A0A094JA37-F1
#
_cell.length_a   1.000
_cell.length_b   1.000
_cell.length_c   1.000
_cell.angle_alpha   90.00
_cell.angle_beta   90.00
_cell.angle_gamma   90.00
#
_symmetry.space_group_name_H-M   'P 1'
#
loop_
_entity.id
_entity.type
_entity.pdbx_description
1 polymer ?
#
loop_
_entity_poly.entity_id
_entity_poly.type
_entity_poly.pdbx_seq_one_letter_code
_entity_poly.pdbx_strand_id
1 'polypeptide(L)'
;MLKPDGRLLMIDPGSEHLAELKHVIYDEVHNKPERLPVAADQWRLASEQRLTYTFDLPSHQAIQALLLMIIRYQRLANRQQLFLLLSNCFQFRKSCLNYPISAI
;
A
#
# COMPACT_ATOMS: atom_id res chain seq x y z
N MET A 1 -18.58 8.14 18.43
CA MET A 1 -19.48 7.54 17.43
C MET A 1 -19.86 8.61 16.42
N LEU A 2 -19.98 8.26 15.14
CA LEU A 2 -20.48 9.20 14.12
C LEU A 2 -21.98 9.44 14.35
N LYS A 3 -22.46 10.63 13.96
CA LYS A 3 -23.90 10.91 13.89
C LYS A 3 -24.51 10.13 12.71
N PRO A 4 -25.85 9.92 12.70
CA PRO A 4 -26.55 9.53 11.46
C PRO A 4 -26.12 10.43 10.30
N ASP A 5 -25.93 9.86 9.11
CA ASP A 5 -25.36 10.49 7.91
C ASP A 5 -23.88 10.94 8.02
N GLY A 6 -23.19 10.56 9.09
CA GLY A 6 -21.75 10.76 9.23
C GLY A 6 -20.97 10.03 8.12
N ARG A 7 -19.96 10.69 7.56
CA ARG A 7 -19.10 10.13 6.51
C ARG A 7 -17.77 9.67 7.07
N LEU A 8 -17.34 8.48 6.67
CA LEU A 8 -16.03 7.90 6.93
C LEU A 8 -15.27 7.85 5.60
N LEU A 9 -14.09 8.49 5.54
CA LEU A 9 -13.19 8.40 4.40
C LEU A 9 -12.07 7.43 4.75
N MET A 10 -11.96 6.32 4.04
CA MET A 10 -10.89 5.35 4.26
C MET A 10 -9.94 5.31 3.07
N ILE A 11 -8.64 5.27 3.36
CA ILE A 11 -7.58 5.19 2.36
C ILE A 11 -6.65 4.04 2.74
N ASP A 12 -6.78 2.93 2.01
CA ASP A 12 -5.96 1.74 2.22
C ASP A 12 -5.05 1.44 1.02
N PRO A 13 -3.88 0.80 1.23
CA PRO A 13 -3.07 0.28 0.13
C PRO A 13 -3.84 -0.73 -0.71
N GLY A 14 -3.92 -0.51 -2.03
CA GLY A 14 -4.52 -1.48 -2.97
C GLY A 14 -3.66 -2.72 -3.19
N SER A 15 -4.18 -3.73 -3.90
CA SER A 15 -3.45 -4.99 -4.16
C SER A 15 -2.06 -4.76 -4.78
N GLU A 16 -1.99 -3.83 -5.73
CA GLU A 16 -0.79 -3.48 -6.50
C GLU A 16 0.13 -2.47 -5.77
N HIS A 17 -0.15 -2.13 -4.52
CA HIS A 17 0.68 -1.19 -3.78
C HIS A 17 2.10 -1.73 -3.57
N LEU A 18 3.08 -1.01 -4.11
CA LEU A 18 4.51 -1.34 -4.07
C LEU A 18 4.82 -2.74 -4.62
N ALA A 19 4.08 -3.17 -5.66
CA ALA A 19 4.24 -4.48 -6.26
C ALA A 19 5.69 -4.72 -6.72
N GLU A 20 6.31 -3.73 -7.37
CA GLU A 20 7.70 -3.82 -7.85
C GLU A 20 8.67 -4.05 -6.70
N LEU A 21 8.47 -3.36 -5.57
CA LEU A 21 9.29 -3.53 -4.36
C LEU A 21 9.12 -4.92 -3.75
N LYS A 22 7.86 -5.42 -3.66
CA LYS A 22 7.55 -6.73 -3.07
C LYS A 22 8.22 -7.87 -3.83
N HIS A 23 8.27 -7.81 -5.16
CA HIS A 23 8.92 -8.84 -6.00
C HIS A 23 10.44 -8.89 -5.83
N VAL A 24 11.07 -7.80 -5.38
CA VAL A 24 12.51 -7.81 -5.09
C VAL A 24 12.81 -8.37 -3.70
N ILE A 25 11.87 -8.24 -2.76
CA ILE A 25 12.03 -8.64 -1.36
C ILE A 25 11.57 -10.09 -1.11
N TYR A 26 10.50 -10.52 -1.78
CA TYR A 26 9.86 -11.81 -1.56
C TYR A 26 9.94 -12.68 -2.81
N ASP A 27 10.29 -13.95 -2.64
CA ASP A 27 10.28 -14.94 -3.73
C ASP A 27 8.86 -15.17 -4.27
N GLU A 28 7.85 -15.08 -3.38
CA GLU A 28 6.44 -15.16 -3.72
C GLU A 28 5.66 -13.97 -3.16
N VAL A 29 4.96 -13.26 -4.04
CA VAL A 29 4.10 -12.12 -3.66
C VAL A 29 2.65 -12.60 -3.56
N HIS A 30 2.08 -12.52 -2.34
CA HIS A 30 0.70 -12.88 -2.12
C HIS A 30 -0.20 -11.64 -2.17
N ASN A 31 -1.17 -11.65 -3.09
CA ASN A 31 -2.18 -10.60 -3.17
C ASN A 31 -3.26 -10.85 -2.13
N LYS A 32 -3.53 -9.83 -1.31
CA LYS A 32 -4.67 -9.86 -0.39
C LYS A 32 -5.92 -9.39 -1.15
N PRO A 33 -7.06 -10.07 -1.01
CA PRO A 33 -8.31 -9.58 -1.56
C PRO A 33 -8.65 -8.24 -0.89
N GLU A 34 -9.04 -7.27 -1.70
CA GLU A 34 -9.51 -5.98 -1.24
C GLU A 34 -10.87 -6.19 -0.54
N ARG A 35 -10.97 -5.77 0.72
CA ARG A 35 -12.20 -5.88 1.49
C ARG A 35 -12.43 -4.56 2.19
N LEU A 36 -13.69 -4.12 2.20
CA LEU A 36 -14.10 -3.03 3.07
C LEU A 36 -13.84 -3.45 4.53
N PRO A 37 -13.15 -2.63 5.33
CA PRO A 37 -12.86 -2.93 6.73
C PRO A 37 -14.05 -2.63 7.66
N VAL A 38 -15.24 -2.40 7.09
CA VAL A 38 -16.48 -2.12 7.81
C VAL A 38 -17.56 -3.14 7.44
N ALA A 39 -18.42 -3.45 8.39
CA ALA A 39 -19.53 -4.38 8.18
C ALA A 39 -20.64 -3.71 7.36
N ALA A 40 -21.16 -4.40 6.35
CA ALA A 40 -22.13 -3.86 5.39
C ALA A 40 -23.53 -3.58 6.00
N ASP A 41 -23.79 -4.04 7.22
CA ASP A 41 -25.05 -3.87 7.95
C ASP A 41 -25.19 -2.50 8.62
N GLN A 42 -24.08 -1.81 8.88
CA GLN A 42 -24.04 -0.50 9.55
C GLN A 42 -23.54 0.63 8.64
N TRP A 43 -23.11 0.28 7.43
CA TRP A 43 -22.36 1.18 6.56
C TRP A 43 -22.77 1.00 5.11
N ARG A 44 -23.03 2.11 4.42
CA ARG A 44 -23.28 2.12 2.98
C ARG A 44 -22.10 2.74 2.25
N LEU A 45 -21.52 1.99 1.32
CA LEU A 45 -20.49 2.52 0.41
C LEU A 45 -21.11 3.60 -0.46
N ALA A 46 -20.61 4.85 -0.36
CA ALA A 46 -21.13 5.96 -1.15
C ALA A 46 -20.42 6.07 -2.51
N SER A 47 -19.11 5.85 -2.52
CA SER A 47 -18.34 5.66 -3.75
C SER A 47 -17.06 4.88 -3.48
N GLU A 48 -16.44 4.38 -4.54
CA GLU A 48 -15.12 3.76 -4.51
C GLU A 48 -14.27 4.38 -5.62
N GLN A 49 -13.03 4.74 -5.29
CA GLN A 49 -12.07 5.22 -6.28
C GLN A 49 -10.70 4.58 -6.03
N ARG A 50 -10.08 4.09 -7.10
CA ARG A 50 -8.68 3.66 -7.09
C ARG A 50 -7.79 4.75 -7.66
N LEU A 51 -6.76 5.13 -6.91
CA LEU A 51 -5.70 6.01 -7.38
C LEU A 51 -4.41 5.22 -7.52
N THR A 52 -3.91 5.12 -8.75
CA THR A 52 -2.64 4.43 -9.06
C THR A 52 -1.71 5.41 -9.74
N TYR A 53 -0.50 5.56 -9.20
CA TYR A 53 0.54 6.37 -9.83
C TYR A 53 1.92 5.74 -9.62
N THR A 54 2.83 6.03 -10.54
CA THR A 54 4.24 5.69 -10.41
C THR A 54 5.02 6.86 -9.81
N PHE A 55 6.07 6.56 -9.07
CA PHE A 55 7.01 7.55 -8.56
C PHE A 55 8.42 6.99 -8.53
N ASP A 56 9.39 7.89 -8.69
CA ASP A 56 10.81 7.58 -8.58
C ASP A 56 11.30 7.90 -7.17
N LEU A 57 12.15 7.04 -6.62
CA LEU A 57 12.90 7.36 -5.40
C LEU A 57 14.26 7.97 -5.78
N PRO A 58 14.56 9.21 -5.34
CA PRO A 58 15.68 9.98 -5.87
C PRO A 58 17.05 9.50 -5.38
N SER A 59 17.10 8.60 -4.39
CA SER A 59 18.36 8.13 -3.81
C SER A 59 18.21 6.78 -3.11
N HIS A 60 19.34 6.09 -2.95
CA HIS A 60 19.44 4.88 -2.13
C HIS A 60 18.99 5.09 -0.68
N GLN A 61 19.23 6.28 -0.12
CA GLN A 61 18.78 6.62 1.23
C GLN A 61 17.25 6.69 1.32
N ALA A 62 16.57 7.19 0.28
CA ALA A 62 15.11 7.22 0.22
C ALA A 62 14.52 5.81 0.12
N ILE A 63 15.17 4.92 -0.64
CA ILE A 63 14.81 3.49 -0.72
C ILE A 63 14.96 2.82 0.65
N GLN A 64 16.09 3.04 1.33
CA GLN A 64 16.31 2.52 2.69
C GLN A 64 15.28 3.04 3.69
N ALA A 65 14.95 4.33 3.65
CA ALA A 65 13.95 4.93 4.52
C ALA A 65 12.55 4.31 4.31
N LEU A 66 12.14 4.11 3.04
CA LEU A 66 10.88 3.45 2.72
C LEU A 66 10.83 2.02 3.27
N LEU A 67 11.92 1.27 3.10
CA LEU A 67 12.06 -0.09 3.59
C LEU A 67 11.91 -0.14 5.12
N LEU A 68 12.64 0.71 5.85
CA LEU A 68 12.59 0.78 7.31
C LEU A 68 11.18 1.07 7.85
N MET A 69 10.39 1.86 7.12
CA MET A 69 9.05 2.28 7.54
C MET A 69 7.98 1.21 7.27
N ILE A 70 8.08 0.47 6.16
CA ILE A 70 7.02 -0.46 5.70
C ILE A 70 7.32 -1.91 6.09
N ILE A 71 8.59 -2.31 6.06
CA ILE A 71 9.02 -3.68 6.26
C ILE A 71 10.14 -3.65 7.30
N ARG A 72 9.87 -4.11 8.53
CA ARG A 72 10.92 -4.23 9.56
C ARG A 72 12.18 -4.85 8.93
N TYR A 73 13.30 -4.11 8.95
CA TYR A 73 14.55 -4.37 8.22
C TYR A 73 15.04 -5.83 8.31
N GLN A 74 14.71 -6.52 9.40
CA GLN A 74 15.06 -7.92 9.64
C GLN A 74 14.57 -8.90 8.57
N ARG A 75 13.57 -8.53 7.75
CA ARG A 75 13.15 -9.36 6.60
C ARG A 75 14.05 -9.22 5.36
N LEU A 76 14.93 -8.23 5.32
CA LEU A 76 15.88 -7.97 4.22
C LEU A 76 17.22 -8.69 4.45
N ALA A 77 17.20 -9.87 5.09
CA ALA A 77 18.40 -10.56 5.55
C ALA A 77 19.35 -10.99 4.41
N ASN A 78 18.89 -10.96 3.14
CA ASN A 78 19.71 -11.32 1.99
C ASN A 78 20.44 -10.11 1.40
N ARG A 79 21.77 -10.12 1.49
CA ARG A 79 22.65 -9.07 0.92
C ARG A 79 22.46 -8.86 -0.59
N GLN A 80 22.03 -9.87 -1.35
CA GLN A 80 21.80 -9.74 -2.79
C GLN A 80 20.56 -8.92 -3.12
N GLN A 81 19.46 -9.09 -2.36
CA GLN A 81 18.23 -8.32 -2.55
C GLN A 81 18.44 -6.84 -2.20
N LEU A 82 19.19 -6.59 -1.12
CA LEU A 82 19.58 -5.23 -0.74
C LEU A 82 20.45 -4.57 -1.82
N PHE A 83 21.39 -5.33 -2.42
CA PHE A 83 22.21 -4.85 -3.53
C PHE A 83 21.36 -4.52 -4.75
N LEU A 84 20.42 -5.37 -5.15
CA LEU A 84 19.52 -5.11 -6.28
C LEU A 84 18.71 -3.83 -6.09
N LEU A 85 18.18 -3.60 -4.88
CA LEU A 85 17.39 -2.41 -4.52
C LEU A 85 18.21 -1.13 -4.50
N LEU A 86 19.51 -1.21 -4.16
CA LEU A 86 20.40 -0.06 -4.02
C LEU A 86 21.35 0.11 -5.22
N SER A 87 21.10 -0.58 -6.34
CA SER A 87 21.93 -0.47 -7.54
C SER A 87 21.16 0.01 -8.78
N ASN A 88 19.84 0.19 -8.68
CA ASN A 88 18.98 0.54 -9.81
C ASN A 88 18.02 1.69 -9.46
N CYS A 89 17.68 2.51 -10.46
CA CYS A 89 16.50 3.39 -10.38
C CYS A 89 15.24 2.52 -10.47
N PHE A 90 14.43 2.50 -9.41
CA PHE A 90 13.15 1.81 -9.40
C PHE A 90 12.01 2.82 -9.47
N GLN A 91 11.11 2.59 -10.43
CA GLN A 91 9.78 3.15 -10.39
C GLN A 91 8.89 2.27 -9.52
N PHE A 92 8.27 2.89 -8.53
CA PHE A 92 7.35 2.21 -7.62
C PHE A 92 5.93 2.63 -7.92
N ARG A 93 5.01 1.67 -7.87
CA ARG A 93 3.59 1.95 -7.95
C ARG A 93 3.01 2.16 -6.57
N LYS A 94 2.33 3.29 -6.37
CA LYS A 94 1.43 3.48 -5.23
C LYS A 94 -0.01 3.36 -5.71
N SER A 95 -0.71 2.37 -5.18
CA SER A 95 -2.15 2.19 -5.33
C SER A 95 -2.84 2.46 -4.00
N CYS A 96 -3.86 3.31 -4.01
CA CYS A 96 -4.70 3.62 -2.87
C CYS A 96 -6.17 3.41 -3.24
N LEU A 97 -6.92 2.79 -2.34
CA LEU A 97 -8.36 2.63 -2.44
C LEU A 97 -9.02 3.68 -1.56
N ASN A 98 -9.90 4.47 -2.15
CA ASN A 98 -10.62 5.54 -1.49
C ASN A 98 -12.09 5.13 -1.32
N TYR A 99 -12.53 5.02 -0.07
CA TYR A 99 -13.90 4.64 0.28
C TYR A 99 -14.54 5.73 1.15
N PRO A 100 -15.30 6.67 0.57
CA PRO A 100 -16.31 7.39 1.33
C PRO A 100 -17.47 6.45 1.66
N ILE A 101 -17.66 6.20 2.95
CA ILE A 101 -18.67 5.32 3.51
C ILE A 101 -19.59 6.19 4.36
N SER A 102 -20.91 6.04 4.19
CA SER A 102 -21.90 6.76 5.01
C SER A 102 -22.43 5.83 6.09
N ALA A 103 -22.53 6.34 7.33
CA ALA A 103 -23.24 5.65 8.41
C ALA A 103 -24.73 5.54 8.04
N ILE A 104 -25.29 4.34 8.19
CA ILE A 104 -26.73 4.06 8.01
C ILE A 104 -27.50 4.45 9.28
#